data_AF-A0A1G9N8S7-F1
#
_entry.id   AF-A0A1G9N8S7-F1
#
_cell.length_a   1.000
_cell.length_b   1.000
_cell.length_c   1.000
_cell.angle_alpha   90.00
_cell.angle_beta   90.00
_cell.angle_gamma   90.00
#
_symmetry.space_group_name_H-M   'P 1'
#
loop_
_entity.id
_entity.type
_entity.pdbx_description
1 polymer ?
#
loop_
_entity_poly.entity_id
_entity_poly.type
_entity_poly.pdbx_seq_one_letter_code
_entity_poly.pdbx_strand_id
1 'polypeptide(L)'
;MWSIYTGVTKSVLSINFEWMRNGGVSVDRLERLAQALSVLPGWANMPELLVAANYAKRPSFKPLALARKDASTVILGALNDLLAVET
;
A
#
# COMPACT_ATOMS: atom_id res chain seq x y z
N MET A 1 7.01 -5.91 -2.80
CA MET A 1 6.89 -5.69 -4.25
C MET A 1 5.65 -4.85 -4.51
N TRP A 2 5.78 -3.72 -5.22
CA TRP A 2 4.66 -3.00 -5.82
C TRP A 2 4.74 -3.08 -7.34
N SER A 3 3.60 -2.93 -8.00
CA SER A 3 3.53 -2.97 -9.46
C SER A 3 2.56 -1.92 -9.95
N ILE A 4 2.94 -1.22 -11.00
CA ILE A 4 2.05 -0.34 -11.74
C ILE A 4 1.51 -1.16 -12.91
N TYR A 5 0.18 -1.29 -12.99
CA TYR A 5 -0.49 -1.88 -14.13
C TYR A 5 -1.20 -0.78 -14.89
N THR A 6 -0.73 -0.48 -16.09
CA THR A 6 -1.40 0.43 -17.03
C THR A 6 -1.95 -0.36 -18.21
N GLY A 7 -3.21 -0.13 -18.56
CA GLY A 7 -3.87 -0.70 -19.72
C GLY A 7 -4.98 0.23 -20.21
N VAL A 8 -5.54 -0.06 -21.38
CA VAL A 8 -6.51 0.80 -22.08
C VAL A 8 -7.72 1.17 -21.21
N THR A 9 -8.09 0.33 -20.24
CA THR A 9 -9.27 0.51 -19.40
C THR A 9 -8.97 0.72 -17.91
N LYS A 10 -7.74 0.49 -17.43
CA LYS A 10 -7.38 0.59 -16.00
C LYS A 10 -5.91 0.95 -15.80
N SER A 11 -5.67 1.98 -15.00
CA SER A 11 -4.36 2.30 -14.41
C SER A 11 -4.45 2.11 -12.91
N VAL A 12 -3.73 1.13 -12.36
CA VAL A 12 -3.72 0.85 -10.92
C VAL A 12 -2.31 0.71 -10.38
N LEU A 13 -2.11 1.20 -9.16
CA LEU A 13 -0.93 0.90 -8.34
C LEU A 13 -1.29 -0.21 -7.37
N SER A 14 -0.66 -1.38 -7.54
CA SER A 14 -0.91 -2.56 -6.72
C SER A 14 0.22 -2.80 -5.73
N ILE A 15 -0.12 -3.08 -4.48
CA ILE A 15 0.85 -3.35 -3.41
C ILE A 15 0.66 -4.79 -2.93
N ASN A 16 1.71 -5.61 -3.00
CA ASN A 16 1.65 -7.00 -2.59
C ASN A 16 2.17 -7.16 -1.15
N PHE A 17 1.26 -7.09 -0.18
CA PHE A 17 1.57 -7.27 1.24
C PHE A 17 2.00 -8.71 1.56
N GLU A 18 1.41 -9.69 0.87
CA GLU A 18 1.74 -11.10 1.09
C GLU A 18 3.20 -11.38 0.74
N TRP A 19 3.66 -10.87 -0.40
CA TRP A 19 5.06 -11.00 -0.81
C TRP A 19 6.00 -10.31 0.18
N MET A 20 5.63 -9.14 0.70
CA MET A 20 6.46 -8.43 1.68
C MET A 20 6.54 -9.19 3.01
N ARG A 21 5.41 -9.71 3.51
CA ARG A 21 5.37 -10.56 4.70
C ARG A 21 6.22 -11.82 4.51
N ASN A 22 6.03 -12.52 3.39
CA ASN A 22 6.81 -13.73 3.08
C ASN A 22 8.31 -13.42 2.87
N GLY A 23 8.65 -12.19 2.49
CA GLY A 23 10.02 -11.70 2.39
C GLY A 23 10.63 -11.21 3.71
N GLY A 24 9.92 -11.34 4.84
CA GLY A 24 10.45 -11.00 6.16
C GLY A 24 10.22 -9.57 6.63
N VAL A 25 9.39 -8.77 5.94
CA VAL A 25 8.96 -7.46 6.48
C VAL A 25 8.11 -7.70 7.74
N SER A 26 8.45 -7.03 8.84
CA SER A 26 7.73 -7.17 10.10
C SER A 26 6.29 -6.70 10.02
N VAL A 27 5.41 -7.31 10.84
CA VAL A 27 3.99 -6.94 10.93
C VAL A 27 3.83 -5.45 11.23
N ASP A 28 4.58 -4.91 12.19
CA ASP A 28 4.53 -3.48 12.55
C ASP A 28 4.80 -2.56 11.36
N ARG A 29 5.78 -2.91 10.51
CA ARG A 29 6.09 -2.12 9.30
C ARG A 29 4.98 -2.23 8.26
N LEU A 30 4.37 -3.41 8.11
CA LEU A 30 3.22 -3.60 7.22
C LEU A 30 1.99 -2.83 7.71
N GLU A 31 1.76 -2.80 9.03
CA GLU A 31 0.69 -2.04 9.65
C GLU A 31 0.88 -0.54 9.45
N ARG A 32 2.08 -0.01 9.74
CA ARG A 32 2.42 1.41 9.51
C ARG A 32 2.22 1.80 8.04
N LEU A 33 2.67 0.96 7.11
CA LEU A 33 2.44 1.16 5.68
C LEU A 33 0.94 1.22 5.35
N ALA A 34 0.15 0.25 5.82
CA ALA A 34 -1.30 0.22 5.57
C ALA A 34 -2.00 1.45 6.15
N GLN A 35 -1.62 1.85 7.37
CA GLN A 35 -2.21 3.00 8.06
C GLN A 35 -1.89 4.32 7.35
N ALA A 36 -0.63 4.53 6.96
CA ALA A 36 -0.23 5.71 6.20
C ALA A 36 -1.00 5.84 4.86
N LEU A 37 -1.26 4.71 4.21
CA LEU A 37 -2.00 4.64 2.95
C LEU A 37 -3.53 4.74 3.08
N SER A 38 -4.07 4.51 4.29
CA SER A 38 -5.52 4.49 4.56
C SER A 38 -6.22 5.82 4.29
N VAL A 39 -5.46 6.92 4.31
CA VAL A 39 -5.98 8.27 4.04
C VAL A 39 -6.42 8.45 2.59
N LEU A 40 -5.97 7.58 1.67
CA LEU A 40 -6.31 7.67 0.26
C LEU A 40 -7.72 7.13 -0.03
N PRO A 41 -8.45 7.71 -1.00
CA PRO A 41 -9.80 7.27 -1.34
C PRO A 41 -9.90 5.76 -1.60
N GLY A 42 -10.85 5.10 -0.93
CA GLY A 42 -11.09 3.66 -1.07
C GLY A 42 -10.15 2.76 -0.27
N TRP A 43 -9.29 3.33 0.60
CA TRP A 43 -8.37 2.58 1.46
C TRP A 43 -8.62 2.74 2.96
N ALA A 44 -9.65 3.49 3.38
CA ALA A 44 -9.96 3.75 4.79
C ALA A 44 -10.03 2.47 5.64
N ASN A 45 -10.73 1.43 5.16
CA ASN A 45 -10.89 0.17 5.89
C ASN A 45 -9.83 -0.89 5.49
N MET A 46 -8.85 -0.52 4.66
CA MET A 46 -7.84 -1.46 4.16
C MET A 46 -6.93 -2.01 5.29
N PRO A 47 -6.52 -1.23 6.31
CA PRO A 47 -5.74 -1.76 7.42
C PRO A 47 -6.42 -2.96 8.10
N GLU A 48 -7.70 -2.83 8.46
CA GLU A 48 -8.47 -3.90 9.08
C GLU A 48 -8.58 -5.14 8.18
N LEU A 49 -8.83 -4.94 6.88
CA LEU A 49 -8.91 -6.02 5.90
C LEU A 49 -7.56 -6.74 5.70
N LEU A 50 -6.45 -6.04 5.85
CA LEU A 50 -5.11 -6.61 5.77
C LEU A 50 -4.80 -7.42 7.04
N VAL A 51 -5.10 -6.88 8.22
CA VAL A 51 -4.95 -7.59 9.50
C VAL A 51 -5.79 -8.87 9.52
N ALA A 52 -7.07 -8.79 9.16
CA ALA A 52 -7.97 -9.94 9.10
C ALA A 52 -7.49 -11.03 8.13
N ALA A 53 -6.70 -10.68 7.13
CA ALA A 53 -6.13 -11.59 6.17
C ALA A 53 -4.68 -12.00 6.49
N ASN A 54 -4.14 -11.66 7.66
CA ASN A 54 -2.74 -11.83 8.00
C ASN A 54 -1.81 -11.32 6.88
N TYR A 55 -2.13 -10.15 6.35
CA TYR A 55 -1.45 -9.48 5.24
C TYR A 55 -1.36 -10.31 3.95
N ALA A 56 -2.12 -11.39 3.80
CA ALA A 56 -2.19 -12.23 2.60
C ALA A 56 -3.10 -11.62 1.52
N LYS A 57 -2.86 -10.35 1.16
CA LYS A 57 -3.63 -9.62 0.15
C LYS A 57 -2.76 -8.75 -0.74
N ARG A 58 -3.32 -8.42 -1.90
CA ARG A 58 -2.74 -7.52 -2.90
C ARG A 58 -3.72 -6.42 -3.31
N PRO A 59 -4.00 -5.43 -2.45
CA PRO A 59 -4.89 -4.32 -2.79
C PRO A 59 -4.27 -3.41 -3.85
N SER A 60 -5.13 -2.65 -4.52
CA SER A 60 -4.73 -1.72 -5.56
C SER A 60 -5.43 -0.37 -5.41
N PHE A 61 -4.69 0.71 -5.62
CA PHE A 61 -5.26 2.04 -5.79
C PHE A 61 -5.89 2.17 -7.17
N LYS A 62 -7.12 2.71 -7.20
CA LYS A 62 -7.82 3.07 -8.43
C LYS A 62 -7.40 4.47 -8.89
N PRO A 63 -7.60 4.86 -10.17
CA PRO A 63 -7.22 6.17 -10.68
C PRO A 63 -7.70 7.35 -9.83
N LEU A 64 -8.92 7.28 -9.29
CA LEU A 64 -9.48 8.34 -8.45
C LEU A 64 -8.63 8.61 -7.19
N ALA A 65 -8.08 7.57 -6.56
CA ALA A 65 -7.22 7.72 -5.39
C ALA A 65 -5.88 8.34 -5.78
N LEU A 66 -5.34 7.97 -6.95
CA LEU A 66 -4.07 8.44 -7.48
C LEU A 66 -4.15 9.86 -8.05
N ALA A 67 -5.33 10.31 -8.46
CA ALA A 67 -5.56 11.66 -8.98
C ALA A 67 -5.63 12.73 -7.85
N ARG A 68 -5.65 12.32 -6.58
CA ARG A 68 -5.60 13.25 -5.45
C ARG A 68 -4.29 14.03 -5.47
N LYS A 69 -4.34 15.35 -5.25
CA LYS A 69 -3.19 16.27 -5.42
C LYS A 69 -1.94 15.86 -4.64
N ASP A 70 -2.11 15.30 -3.46
CA ASP A 70 -1.06 14.86 -2.53
C ASP A 70 -0.85 13.34 -2.52
N ALA A 71 -1.47 12.59 -3.45
CA ALA A 71 -1.35 11.12 -3.48
C ALA A 71 0.10 10.67 -3.64
N SER A 72 0.88 11.32 -4.51
CA SER A 72 2.30 11.02 -4.71
C SER A 72 3.09 11.21 -3.42
N THR A 73 2.90 12.33 -2.72
CA THR A 73 3.57 12.61 -1.44
C THR A 73 3.25 11.56 -0.40
N VAL A 74 1.97 11.18 -0.25
CA VAL A 74 1.56 10.16 0.72
C VAL A 74 2.15 8.79 0.38
N ILE A 75 2.06 8.36 -0.88
CA ILE A 75 2.58 7.05 -1.31
C ILE A 75 4.09 6.98 -1.14
N LEU A 76 4.82 8.02 -1.59
CA LEU A 76 6.28 8.05 -1.47
C LEU A 76 6.73 8.13 0.00
N GLY A 77 6.05 8.92 0.83
CA GLY A 77 6.32 8.98 2.27
C GLY A 77 6.16 7.61 2.92
N ALA A 78 5.03 6.95 2.69
CA ALA A 78 4.76 5.62 3.24
C ALA A 78 5.77 4.55 2.77
N LEU A 79 6.23 4.63 1.52
CA LEU A 79 7.27 3.73 1.00
C LEU A 79 8.66 4.05 1.58
N ASN A 80 9.00 5.32 1.78
CA ASN A 80 10.25 5.70 2.42
C ASN A 80 10.31 5.22 3.87
N ASP A 81 9.22 5.39 4.62
CA ASP A 81 9.12 4.88 6.00
C ASP A 81 9.18 3.36 6.04
N LEU A 82 8.57 2.70 5.05
CA LEU A 82 8.68 1.26 4.89
C LEU A 82 10.13 0.84 4.64
N LEU A 83 10.90 1.57 3.83
CA LEU A 83 12.25 1.19 3.40
C LEU A 83 13.35 1.67 4.35
N ALA A 84 13.07 2.66 5.18
CA ALA A 84 13.98 3.14 6.21
C ALA A 84 14.41 1.96 7.09
N VAL A 85 15.72 1.77 7.21
CA VAL A 85 16.31 0.81 8.14
C VAL A 85 16.29 1.47 9.51
N GLU A 86 15.65 0.85 10.49
CA GLU A 86 15.83 1.22 11.90
C GLU A 86 17.30 0.93 12.23
N THR A 87 18.12 1.99 12.28
CA THR A 87 19.54 1.95 12.70
C THR A 87 19.68 1.74 14.19
#